data_AF-A0A2E7MDI8-F1
#
_entry.id   AF-A0A2E7MDI8-F1
#
_cell.length_a   1.000
_cell.length_b   1.000
_cell.length_c   1.000
_cell.angle_alpha   90.00
_cell.angle_beta   90.00
_cell.angle_gamma   90.00
#
_symmetry.space_group_name_H-M   'P 1'
#
loop_
_entity.id
_entity.type
_entity.pdbx_description
1 polymer ?
#
loop_
_entity_poly.entity_id
_entity_poly.type
_entity_poly.pdbx_seq_one_letter_code
_entity_poly.pdbx_strand_id
1 'polypeptide(L)'
;MQDDPNARAIQHGWTALEDAELLSFLLTRGGLPGPSALETARWLLRHVGGLKRLSRAPEGQLCQVAGIGPVRARRVLALMTLSRRMSEQPLYRGDLCDSPDAVFNSLKGRLGLAACESFLVVLLDARLRKLAEVEIARGQANAVAVTPRDVFVPAVLEGAVSIVLVHNHPSGDPRPSLEDIALTMRLQRAGELLGIPIRDHLVITARGFTSMAAQGHVPQLRHGDSEGALACSPRWSVDDQRPDRHNGRPCTLSCSSSTCSGDPCPTTPMEE
;
A
#
# COMPACT_ATOMS: atom_id res chain seq x y z
N MET A 1 26.10 -14.35 -37.99
CA MET A 1 26.86 -14.02 -36.77
C MET A 1 26.19 -12.94 -35.91
N GLN A 2 25.07 -12.33 -36.35
CA GLN A 2 24.36 -11.27 -35.61
C GLN A 2 23.12 -11.76 -34.82
N ASP A 3 22.80 -13.06 -34.90
CA ASP A 3 21.56 -13.65 -34.34
C ASP A 3 21.78 -14.54 -33.10
N ASP A 4 22.96 -14.53 -32.47
CA ASP A 4 23.19 -15.28 -31.22
C ASP A 4 22.94 -14.38 -29.99
N PRO A 5 21.90 -14.66 -29.18
CA PRO A 5 21.63 -13.94 -27.94
C PRO A 5 22.81 -13.91 -26.96
N ASN A 6 23.65 -14.96 -26.91
CA ASN A 6 24.82 -14.99 -26.02
C ASN A 6 25.85 -13.94 -26.44
N ALA A 7 26.20 -13.92 -27.73
CA ALA A 7 27.15 -12.96 -28.27
C ALA A 7 26.68 -11.51 -28.04
N ARG A 8 25.38 -11.25 -28.24
CA ARG A 8 24.79 -9.92 -27.96
C ARG A 8 24.81 -9.55 -26.47
N ALA A 9 24.51 -10.50 -25.58
CA ALA A 9 24.60 -10.27 -24.14
C ALA A 9 26.02 -9.86 -23.72
N ILE A 10 27.04 -10.50 -24.29
CA ILE A 10 28.45 -10.22 -24.01
C ILE A 10 28.87 -8.86 -24.57
N GLN A 11 28.49 -8.54 -25.80
CA GLN A 11 28.94 -7.34 -26.50
C GLN A 11 28.19 -6.05 -26.10
N HIS A 12 26.89 -6.17 -25.83
CA HIS A 12 25.99 -5.03 -25.63
C HIS A 12 25.26 -5.03 -24.27
N GLY A 13 25.51 -6.05 -23.44
CA GLY A 13 24.88 -6.20 -22.13
C GLY A 13 23.47 -6.79 -22.18
N TRP A 14 22.96 -7.20 -21.01
CA TRP A 14 21.66 -7.87 -20.88
C TRP A 14 20.46 -6.98 -21.23
N THR A 15 20.61 -5.66 -21.12
CA THR A 15 19.55 -4.69 -21.46
C THR A 15 19.29 -4.57 -22.96
N ALA A 16 20.22 -5.04 -23.80
CA ALA A 16 20.08 -5.00 -25.25
C ALA A 16 19.25 -6.16 -25.82
N LEU A 17 18.87 -7.13 -24.98
CA LEU A 17 18.15 -8.34 -25.40
C LEU A 17 16.63 -8.12 -25.36
N GLU A 18 15.92 -8.73 -26.31
CA GLU A 18 14.47 -8.78 -26.31
C GLU A 18 13.94 -9.80 -25.27
N ASP A 19 12.67 -9.65 -24.86
CA ASP A 19 12.00 -10.56 -23.91
C ASP A 19 12.14 -12.04 -24.30
N ALA A 20 12.01 -12.35 -25.60
CA ALA A 20 12.13 -13.72 -26.11
C ALA A 20 13.56 -14.25 -25.97
N GLU A 21 14.54 -13.38 -26.13
CA GLU A 21 15.96 -13.73 -26.01
C GLU A 21 16.30 -14.01 -24.56
N LEU A 22 15.88 -13.15 -23.63
CA LEU A 22 16.02 -13.36 -22.18
C LEU A 22 15.34 -14.67 -21.74
N LEU A 23 14.12 -14.94 -22.21
CA LEU A 23 13.42 -16.20 -21.92
C LEU A 23 14.14 -17.42 -22.51
N SER A 24 14.83 -17.29 -23.64
CA SER A 24 15.50 -18.42 -24.30
C SER A 24 16.59 -19.05 -23.41
N PHE A 25 17.31 -18.25 -22.62
CA PHE A 25 18.28 -18.72 -21.62
C PHE A 25 17.65 -19.63 -20.56
N LEU A 26 16.37 -19.38 -20.24
CA LEU A 26 15.57 -20.17 -19.31
C LEU A 26 14.86 -21.35 -19.97
N LEU A 27 14.98 -21.54 -21.27
CA LEU A 27 14.36 -22.66 -22.00
C LEU A 27 15.40 -23.63 -22.54
N THR A 28 16.69 -23.34 -22.34
CA THR A 28 17.84 -24.07 -22.85
C THR A 28 17.67 -25.60 -22.80
N ARG A 29 18.04 -26.24 -23.92
CA ARG A 29 18.02 -27.68 -24.15
C ARG A 29 19.28 -28.35 -23.61
N GLY A 30 19.10 -29.52 -23.01
CA GLY A 30 20.07 -30.61 -23.20
C GLY A 30 19.77 -31.30 -24.53
N GLY A 31 20.56 -31.02 -25.57
CA GLY A 31 20.83 -31.88 -26.74
C GLY A 31 19.71 -32.51 -27.60
N LEU A 32 18.42 -32.32 -27.32
CA LEU A 32 17.34 -33.01 -28.03
C LEU A 32 16.96 -32.34 -29.37
N PRO A 33 16.43 -33.08 -30.37
CA PRO A 33 15.95 -32.54 -31.65
C PRO A 33 14.67 -31.67 -31.53
N GLY A 34 14.45 -30.74 -32.48
CA GLY A 34 13.26 -29.86 -32.59
C GLY A 34 13.56 -28.34 -32.58
N PRO A 35 12.58 -27.45 -32.27
CA PRO A 35 12.73 -25.98 -32.32
C PRO A 35 13.74 -25.42 -31.31
N SER A 36 14.47 -24.37 -31.70
CA SER A 36 15.44 -23.70 -30.83
C SER A 36 14.79 -23.12 -29.56
N ALA A 37 15.60 -22.89 -28.52
CA ALA A 37 15.11 -22.27 -27.28
C ALA A 37 14.54 -20.86 -27.54
N LEU A 38 15.13 -20.13 -28.48
CA LEU A 38 14.66 -18.81 -28.90
C LEU A 38 13.31 -18.88 -29.62
N GLU A 39 13.13 -19.82 -30.56
CA GLU A 39 11.83 -20.02 -31.22
C GLU A 39 10.75 -20.42 -30.22
N THR A 40 11.09 -21.31 -29.28
CA THR A 40 10.17 -21.75 -28.23
C THR A 40 9.76 -20.57 -27.34
N ALA A 41 10.70 -19.69 -26.97
CA ALA A 41 10.40 -18.47 -26.20
C ALA A 41 9.48 -17.52 -26.97
N ARG A 42 9.75 -17.31 -28.27
CA ARG A 42 8.90 -16.50 -29.15
C ARG A 42 7.49 -17.08 -29.26
N TRP A 43 7.35 -18.40 -29.40
CA TRP A 43 6.05 -19.08 -29.45
C TRP A 43 5.28 -18.94 -28.15
N LEU A 44 5.95 -19.10 -27.02
CA LEU A 44 5.36 -18.92 -25.70
C LEU A 44 4.80 -17.50 -25.52
N LEU A 45 5.61 -16.48 -25.80
CA LEU A 45 5.19 -15.09 -25.65
C LEU A 45 3.99 -14.76 -26.56
N ARG A 46 3.98 -15.27 -27.80
CA ARG A 46 2.83 -15.09 -28.69
C ARG A 46 1.58 -15.81 -28.21
N HIS A 47 1.73 -17.06 -27.74
CA HIS A 47 0.60 -17.87 -27.25
C HIS A 47 -0.05 -17.24 -26.01
N VAL A 48 0.76 -16.74 -25.07
CA VAL A 48 0.27 -16.15 -23.82
C VAL A 48 -0.10 -14.67 -23.95
N GLY A 49 0.50 -13.95 -24.91
CA GLY A 49 0.29 -12.53 -25.15
C GLY A 49 1.22 -11.62 -24.34
N GLY A 50 2.51 -11.97 -24.25
CA GLY A 50 3.57 -11.16 -23.65
C GLY A 50 3.90 -11.47 -22.18
N LEU A 51 4.97 -10.86 -21.66
CA LEU A 51 5.51 -11.11 -20.30
C LEU A 51 4.49 -10.85 -19.18
N LYS A 52 3.69 -9.78 -19.29
CA LYS A 52 2.69 -9.42 -18.27
C LYS A 52 1.61 -10.50 -18.09
N ARG A 53 1.20 -11.15 -19.18
CA ARG A 53 0.26 -12.28 -19.12
C ARG A 53 0.97 -13.56 -18.69
N LEU A 54 2.22 -13.76 -19.13
CA LEU A 54 3.04 -14.89 -18.73
C LEU A 54 3.24 -14.97 -17.21
N SER A 55 3.38 -13.84 -16.52
CA SER A 55 3.52 -13.82 -15.05
C SER A 55 2.27 -14.25 -14.26
N ARG A 56 1.12 -14.41 -14.95
CA ARG A 56 -0.18 -14.78 -14.35
C ARG A 56 -0.79 -16.03 -14.98
N ALA A 57 -0.18 -16.56 -16.02
CA ALA A 57 -0.73 -17.69 -16.77
C ALA A 57 -0.64 -18.98 -15.94
N PRO A 58 -1.69 -19.84 -15.96
CA PRO A 58 -1.64 -21.13 -15.30
C PRO A 58 -0.63 -22.07 -15.98
N GLU A 59 -0.01 -22.98 -15.21
CA GLU A 59 0.98 -23.95 -15.73
C GLU A 59 0.46 -24.72 -16.95
N GLY A 60 -0.82 -25.14 -16.91
CA GLY A 60 -1.45 -25.86 -18.01
C GLY A 60 -1.47 -25.09 -19.34
N GLN A 61 -1.60 -23.76 -19.31
CA GLN A 61 -1.56 -22.93 -20.52
C GLN A 61 -0.16 -22.90 -21.13
N LEU A 62 0.89 -22.82 -20.31
CA LEU A 62 2.27 -22.86 -20.79
C LEU A 62 2.59 -24.21 -21.44
N CYS A 63 2.09 -25.30 -20.85
CA CYS A 63 2.30 -26.66 -21.34
C CYS A 63 1.64 -26.96 -22.71
N GLN A 64 0.74 -26.09 -23.20
CA GLN A 64 0.15 -26.22 -24.54
C GLN A 64 1.12 -25.79 -25.65
N VAL A 65 2.21 -25.11 -25.31
CA VAL A 65 3.22 -24.65 -26.28
C VAL A 65 4.20 -25.78 -26.56
N ALA A 66 4.34 -26.14 -27.84
CA ALA A 66 5.30 -27.16 -28.28
C ALA A 66 6.72 -26.84 -27.76
N GLY A 67 7.34 -27.81 -27.10
CA GLY A 67 8.65 -27.64 -26.47
C GLY A 67 8.63 -27.11 -25.04
N ILE A 68 7.45 -26.87 -24.45
CA ILE A 68 7.28 -26.48 -23.04
C ILE A 68 6.58 -27.60 -22.29
N GLY A 69 7.37 -28.51 -21.71
CA GLY A 69 6.88 -29.46 -20.72
C GLY A 69 6.76 -28.83 -19.33
N PRO A 70 6.24 -29.59 -18.34
CA PRO A 70 6.00 -29.10 -16.98
C PRO A 70 7.25 -28.54 -16.30
N VAL A 71 8.44 -29.14 -16.54
CA VAL A 71 9.71 -28.66 -15.97
C VAL A 71 10.05 -27.26 -16.46
N ARG A 72 9.92 -27.00 -17.78
CA ARG A 72 10.20 -25.68 -18.36
C ARG A 72 9.14 -24.66 -17.95
N ALA A 73 7.88 -25.07 -17.92
CA ALA A 73 6.79 -24.22 -17.45
C ALA A 73 7.03 -23.76 -16.00
N ARG A 74 7.33 -24.68 -15.07
CA ARG A 74 7.63 -24.35 -13.67
C ARG A 74 8.86 -23.48 -13.51
N ARG A 75 9.91 -23.68 -14.31
CA ARG A 75 11.10 -22.81 -14.30
C ARG A 75 10.76 -21.37 -14.68
N VAL A 76 9.96 -21.17 -15.72
CA VAL A 76 9.47 -19.85 -16.12
C VAL A 76 8.58 -19.25 -15.03
N LEU A 77 7.61 -20.01 -14.51
CA LEU A 77 6.70 -19.53 -13.46
C LEU A 77 7.43 -19.19 -12.16
N ALA A 78 8.47 -19.95 -11.79
CA ALA A 78 9.32 -19.66 -10.64
C ALA A 78 10.05 -18.33 -10.81
N LEU A 79 10.65 -18.08 -11.97
CA LEU A 79 11.29 -16.79 -12.24
C LEU A 79 10.27 -15.65 -12.22
N MET A 80 9.12 -15.81 -12.87
CA MET A 80 8.07 -14.78 -12.87
C MET A 80 7.60 -14.46 -11.45
N THR A 81 7.51 -15.47 -10.59
CA THR A 81 7.14 -15.31 -9.18
C THR A 81 8.24 -14.59 -8.40
N LEU A 82 9.51 -14.95 -8.59
CA LEU A 82 10.64 -14.26 -7.97
C LEU A 82 10.73 -12.81 -8.42
N SER A 83 10.64 -12.55 -9.73
CA SER A 83 10.63 -11.20 -10.30
C SER A 83 9.51 -10.35 -9.71
N ARG A 84 8.30 -10.92 -9.55
CA ARG A 84 7.20 -10.24 -8.87
C ARG A 84 7.54 -9.92 -7.41
N ARG A 85 8.06 -10.88 -6.64
CA ARG A 85 8.48 -10.66 -5.24
C ARG A 85 9.61 -9.65 -5.09
N MET A 86 10.53 -9.58 -6.04
CA MET A 86 11.61 -8.58 -6.05
C MET A 86 11.11 -7.19 -6.46
N SER A 87 10.06 -7.13 -7.28
CA SER A 87 9.41 -5.88 -7.67
C SER A 87 8.43 -5.38 -6.60
N GLU A 88 7.95 -6.27 -5.74
CA GLU A 88 7.25 -5.92 -4.50
C GLU A 88 8.30 -5.36 -3.53
N GLN A 89 8.18 -4.08 -3.19
CA GLN A 89 8.94 -3.45 -2.10
C GLN A 89 8.03 -3.37 -0.88
N PRO A 90 7.82 -4.47 -0.12
CA PRO A 90 6.90 -4.42 1.00
C PRO A 90 7.35 -3.34 1.99
N LEU A 91 6.49 -2.35 2.27
CA LEU A 91 6.68 -1.47 3.41
C LEU A 91 6.67 -2.31 4.69
N TYR A 92 7.81 -2.41 5.35
CA TYR A 92 7.94 -2.98 6.67
C TYR A 92 7.59 -1.94 7.74
N ARG A 93 7.33 -2.42 8.96
CA ARG A 93 7.15 -1.54 10.12
C ARG A 93 8.43 -0.72 10.31
N GLY A 94 8.30 0.60 10.41
CA GLY A 94 9.42 1.53 10.55
C GLY A 94 9.91 2.17 9.24
N ASP A 95 9.44 1.69 8.08
CA ASP A 95 9.80 2.27 6.79
C ASP A 95 9.16 3.65 6.61
N LEU A 96 9.89 4.56 5.97
CA LEU A 96 9.48 5.94 5.76
C LEU A 96 8.44 6.04 4.63
N CYS A 97 7.34 6.72 4.91
CA CYS A 97 6.23 7.00 4.00
C CYS A 97 6.01 8.52 3.89
N ASP A 98 7.06 9.26 3.53
CA ASP A 98 7.07 10.72 3.46
C ASP A 98 6.59 11.29 2.11
N SER A 99 6.35 10.42 1.13
CA SER A 99 5.92 10.80 -0.21
C SER A 99 4.89 9.84 -0.77
N PRO A 100 3.98 10.31 -1.67
CA PRO A 100 3.06 9.45 -2.40
C PRO A 100 3.79 8.35 -3.17
N ASP A 101 4.96 8.65 -3.74
CA ASP A 101 5.81 7.70 -4.46
C ASP A 101 6.33 6.58 -3.56
N ALA A 102 6.73 6.86 -2.31
CA ALA A 102 7.17 5.82 -1.38
C ALA A 102 6.04 4.81 -1.10
N VAL A 103 4.83 5.31 -0.83
CA VAL A 103 3.65 4.48 -0.59
C VAL A 103 3.24 3.70 -1.84
N PHE A 104 3.21 4.36 -3.00
CA PHE A 104 2.88 3.74 -4.29
C PHE A 104 3.88 2.64 -4.65
N ASN A 105 5.18 2.89 -4.57
CA ASN A 105 6.20 1.92 -4.96
C ASN A 105 6.13 0.63 -4.15
N SER A 106 5.74 0.73 -2.89
CA SER A 106 5.51 -0.44 -2.06
C SER A 106 4.26 -1.22 -2.43
N LEU A 107 3.17 -0.52 -2.74
CA LEU A 107 1.86 -1.15 -2.91
C LEU A 107 1.57 -1.55 -4.36
N LYS A 108 2.23 -0.97 -5.36
CA LYS A 108 1.94 -1.17 -6.79
C LYS A 108 2.02 -2.63 -7.23
N GLY A 109 2.95 -3.41 -6.67
CA GLY A 109 3.15 -4.81 -7.03
C GLY A 109 1.94 -5.68 -6.66
N ARG A 110 1.31 -5.39 -5.52
CA ARG A 110 0.17 -6.15 -4.99
C ARG A 110 -1.17 -5.55 -5.43
N LEU A 111 -1.36 -4.25 -5.26
CA LEU A 111 -2.62 -3.56 -5.53
C LEU A 111 -2.82 -3.22 -7.01
N GLY A 112 -1.78 -2.73 -7.69
CA GLY A 112 -1.87 -2.40 -9.11
C GLY A 112 -2.16 -3.63 -9.98
N LEU A 113 -1.86 -4.83 -9.47
CA LEU A 113 -2.09 -6.09 -10.16
C LEU A 113 -3.35 -6.84 -9.68
N ALA A 114 -4.03 -6.38 -8.63
CA ALA A 114 -5.21 -7.04 -8.08
C ALA A 114 -6.37 -7.06 -9.07
N ALA A 115 -7.12 -8.17 -9.08
CA ALA A 115 -8.26 -8.36 -9.98
C ALA A 115 -9.56 -7.74 -9.45
N CYS A 116 -9.60 -7.41 -8.16
CA CYS A 116 -10.69 -6.75 -7.47
C CYS A 116 -10.20 -5.46 -6.81
N GLU A 117 -11.14 -4.61 -6.44
CA GLU A 117 -10.86 -3.40 -5.66
C GLU A 117 -10.57 -3.78 -4.22
N SER A 118 -9.57 -3.12 -3.65
CA SER A 118 -9.13 -3.24 -2.27
C SER A 118 -8.93 -1.84 -1.74
N PHE A 119 -9.53 -1.56 -0.59
CA PHE A 119 -9.34 -0.32 0.15
C PHE A 119 -8.54 -0.62 1.40
N LEU A 120 -7.45 0.11 1.59
CA LEU A 120 -6.53 -0.10 2.70
C LEU A 120 -6.02 1.22 3.27
N VAL A 121 -5.54 1.12 4.50
CA VAL A 121 -5.07 2.25 5.29
C VAL A 121 -3.67 1.95 5.76
N VAL A 122 -2.73 2.85 5.47
CA VAL A 122 -1.37 2.81 6.01
C VAL A 122 -1.35 3.70 7.25
N LEU A 123 -1.05 3.11 8.40
CA LEU A 123 -0.99 3.77 9.69
C LEU A 123 0.43 4.29 9.92
N LEU A 124 0.57 5.56 10.28
CA LEU A 124 1.87 6.22 10.40
C LEU A 124 2.14 6.75 11.80
N ASP A 125 3.40 6.69 12.23
CA ASP A 125 3.89 7.37 13.43
C ASP A 125 4.17 8.87 13.17
N ALA A 126 4.62 9.58 14.20
CA ALA A 126 4.95 11.01 14.11
C ALA A 126 6.10 11.35 13.14
N ARG A 127 6.93 10.35 12.77
CA ARG A 127 8.04 10.48 11.83
C ARG A 127 7.68 9.98 10.43
N LEU A 128 6.38 9.81 10.16
CA LEU A 128 5.84 9.26 8.91
C LEU A 128 6.33 7.85 8.61
N ARG A 129 6.62 7.05 9.64
CA ARG A 129 7.00 5.66 9.46
C ARG A 129 5.79 4.77 9.58
N LYS A 130 5.73 3.73 8.74
CA LYS A 130 4.65 2.74 8.80
C LYS A 130 4.63 2.04 10.16
N LEU A 131 3.49 2.09 10.83
CA LEU A 131 3.17 1.25 11.99
C LEU A 131 2.58 -0.07 11.54
N ALA A 132 1.51 0.01 10.74
CA ALA A 132 0.80 -1.13 10.19
C ALA A 132 0.09 -0.75 8.88
N GLU A 133 -0.41 -1.76 8.20
CA GLU A 133 -1.26 -1.62 7.04
C GLU A 133 -2.49 -2.50 7.25
N VAL A 134 -3.67 -1.94 7.05
CA VAL A 134 -4.94 -2.59 7.33
C VAL A 134 -5.80 -2.56 6.08
N GLU A 135 -6.19 -3.73 5.60
CA GLU A 135 -7.18 -3.85 4.53
C GLU A 135 -8.58 -3.74 5.12
N ILE A 136 -9.30 -2.70 4.73
CA ILE A 136 -10.62 -2.36 5.26
C ILE A 136 -11.73 -3.03 4.45
N ALA A 137 -11.57 -3.05 3.13
CA ALA A 137 -12.54 -3.65 2.23
C ALA A 137 -11.84 -4.33 1.05
N ARG A 138 -12.42 -5.43 0.59
CA ARG A 138 -12.03 -6.12 -0.65
C ARG A 138 -13.28 -6.59 -1.37
N GLY A 139 -13.46 -6.21 -2.62
CA GLY A 139 -14.68 -6.54 -3.36
C GLY A 139 -14.60 -6.22 -4.85
N GLN A 140 -15.57 -6.76 -5.60
CA GLN A 140 -15.93 -6.12 -6.88
C GLN A 140 -16.61 -4.78 -6.55
N ALA A 141 -16.65 -3.86 -7.51
CA ALA A 141 -17.01 -2.43 -7.41
C ALA A 141 -18.31 -2.04 -6.66
N ASN A 142 -19.01 -2.98 -5.99
CA ASN A 142 -20.23 -2.81 -5.20
C ASN A 142 -20.22 -3.48 -3.81
N ALA A 143 -19.08 -3.94 -3.26
CA ALA A 143 -19.09 -4.74 -2.03
C ALA A 143 -18.26 -4.14 -0.89
N VAL A 144 -18.99 -3.66 0.13
CA VAL A 144 -18.59 -3.12 1.44
C VAL A 144 -18.33 -1.61 1.46
N ALA A 145 -19.31 -0.85 1.95
CA ALA A 145 -19.19 0.57 2.22
C ALA A 145 -18.20 0.80 3.37
N VAL A 146 -17.05 1.41 3.07
CA VAL A 146 -16.05 1.81 4.07
C VAL A 146 -16.65 2.88 4.97
N THR A 147 -16.61 2.69 6.29
CA THR A 147 -17.06 3.69 7.26
C THR A 147 -15.88 4.26 8.06
N PRO A 148 -16.02 5.47 8.66
CA PRO A 148 -14.99 6.01 9.54
C PRO A 148 -14.62 5.07 10.69
N ARG A 149 -15.58 4.28 11.21
CA ARG A 149 -15.30 3.30 12.27
C ARG A 149 -14.26 2.29 11.81
N ASP A 150 -14.44 1.74 10.62
CA ASP A 150 -13.58 0.69 10.09
C ASP A 150 -12.14 1.19 9.90
N VAL A 151 -11.99 2.46 9.50
CA VAL A 151 -10.70 3.12 9.28
C VAL A 151 -10.02 3.53 10.59
N PHE A 152 -10.76 4.15 11.52
CA PHE A 152 -10.14 4.80 12.68
C PHE A 152 -10.02 3.93 13.93
N VAL A 153 -10.84 2.88 14.09
CA VAL A 153 -10.63 1.89 15.17
C VAL A 153 -9.23 1.28 15.12
N PRO A 154 -8.75 0.72 13.99
CA PRO A 154 -7.39 0.21 13.93
C PRO A 154 -6.33 1.30 14.06
N ALA A 155 -6.59 2.52 13.55
CA ALA A 155 -5.68 3.65 13.71
C ALA A 155 -5.45 4.01 15.18
N VAL A 156 -6.52 4.06 15.98
CA VAL A 156 -6.46 4.32 17.42
C VAL A 156 -5.74 3.18 18.15
N LEU A 157 -6.08 1.93 17.85
CA LEU A 157 -5.48 0.75 18.50
C LEU A 157 -3.96 0.64 18.27
N GLU A 158 -3.49 1.00 17.08
CA GLU A 158 -2.07 0.99 16.73
C GLU A 158 -1.33 2.28 17.13
N GLY A 159 -2.04 3.28 17.70
CA GLY A 159 -1.45 4.55 18.08
C GLY A 159 -0.97 5.39 16.88
N ALA A 160 -1.71 5.34 15.77
CA ALA A 160 -1.40 6.10 14.57
C ALA A 160 -1.54 7.60 14.81
N VAL A 161 -0.52 8.36 14.43
CA VAL A 161 -0.52 9.84 14.49
C VAL A 161 -1.12 10.42 13.21
N SER A 162 -1.03 9.72 12.10
CA SER A 162 -1.72 10.08 10.85
C SER A 162 -1.88 8.84 9.97
N ILE A 163 -2.70 8.95 8.92
CA ILE A 163 -2.98 7.83 8.01
C ILE A 163 -2.86 8.24 6.55
N VAL A 164 -2.55 7.27 5.68
CA VAL A 164 -2.69 7.38 4.22
C VAL A 164 -3.74 6.37 3.77
N LEU A 165 -4.76 6.85 3.07
CA LEU A 165 -5.76 6.01 2.44
C LEU A 165 -5.23 5.52 1.09
N VAL A 166 -5.58 4.30 0.70
CA VAL A 166 -5.20 3.76 -0.61
C VAL A 166 -6.29 2.85 -1.11
N HIS A 167 -6.66 2.97 -2.38
CA HIS A 167 -7.40 1.93 -3.09
C HIS A 167 -6.86 1.72 -4.49
N ASN A 168 -7.25 0.62 -5.13
CA ASN A 168 -6.88 0.33 -6.51
C ASN A 168 -8.07 0.33 -7.45
N HIS A 169 -7.84 0.71 -8.70
CA HIS A 169 -8.79 0.56 -9.80
C HIS A 169 -8.33 -0.56 -10.75
N PRO A 170 -8.97 -1.75 -10.73
CA PRO A 170 -8.70 -2.83 -11.69
C PRO A 170 -8.92 -2.42 -13.15
N SER A 171 -9.77 -1.41 -13.39
CA SER A 171 -10.00 -0.80 -14.71
C SER A 171 -8.73 -0.23 -15.33
N GLY A 172 -7.75 0.14 -14.50
CA GLY A 172 -6.47 0.72 -14.92
C GLY A 172 -6.48 2.24 -15.06
N ASP A 173 -7.58 2.91 -14.74
CA ASP A 173 -7.68 4.37 -14.70
C ASP A 173 -7.46 4.88 -13.25
N PRO A 174 -6.41 5.66 -12.96
CA PRO A 174 -6.13 6.13 -11.61
C PRO A 174 -6.97 7.35 -11.21
N ARG A 175 -7.92 7.83 -12.03
CA ARG A 175 -8.76 8.97 -11.65
C ARG A 175 -9.77 8.57 -10.57
N PRO A 176 -9.88 9.32 -9.46
CA PRO A 176 -10.89 9.05 -8.43
C PRO A 176 -12.29 9.29 -8.97
N SER A 177 -13.24 8.45 -8.55
CA SER A 177 -14.67 8.65 -8.77
C SER A 177 -15.25 9.71 -7.82
N LEU A 178 -16.50 10.12 -8.07
CA LEU A 178 -17.22 11.00 -7.14
C LEU A 178 -17.45 10.33 -5.78
N GLU A 179 -17.59 9.00 -5.75
CA GLU A 179 -17.77 8.23 -4.52
C GLU A 179 -16.46 8.20 -3.71
N ASP A 180 -15.31 8.09 -4.37
CA ASP A 180 -13.99 8.15 -3.72
C ASP A 180 -13.78 9.53 -3.07
N ILE A 181 -14.11 10.60 -3.80
CA ILE A 181 -14.03 11.97 -3.27
C ILE A 181 -14.96 12.14 -2.07
N ALA A 182 -16.23 11.72 -2.18
CA ALA A 182 -17.18 11.82 -1.08
C ALA A 182 -16.74 11.03 0.16
N LEU A 183 -16.23 9.80 -0.04
CA LEU A 183 -15.67 8.97 1.03
C LEU A 183 -14.47 9.65 1.68
N THR A 184 -13.54 10.18 0.88
CA THR A 184 -12.34 10.89 1.36
C THR A 184 -12.72 12.06 2.26
N MET A 185 -13.64 12.92 1.81
CA MET A 185 -14.09 14.08 2.57
C MET A 185 -14.76 13.68 3.89
N ARG A 186 -15.53 12.58 3.88
CA ARG A 186 -16.16 12.05 5.09
C ARG A 186 -15.13 11.53 6.08
N LEU A 187 -14.14 10.78 5.61
CA LEU A 187 -13.05 10.26 6.45
C LEU A 187 -12.17 11.39 6.98
N GLN A 188 -11.91 12.43 6.18
CA GLN A 188 -11.11 13.58 6.59
C GLN A 188 -11.72 14.30 7.78
N ARG A 189 -13.03 14.61 7.73
CA ARG A 189 -13.75 15.24 8.86
C ARG A 189 -13.69 14.39 10.13
N ALA A 190 -13.76 13.07 10.00
CA ALA A 190 -13.64 12.17 11.13
C ALA A 190 -12.20 12.14 11.70
N GLY A 191 -11.19 12.16 10.82
CA GLY A 191 -9.79 12.23 11.21
C GLY A 191 -9.44 13.52 11.94
N GLU A 192 -9.96 14.65 11.48
CA GLU A 192 -9.84 15.95 12.16
C GLU A 192 -10.42 15.91 13.57
N LEU A 193 -11.63 15.36 13.73
CA LEU A 193 -12.28 15.23 15.05
C LEU A 193 -11.50 14.32 16.01
N LEU A 194 -10.88 13.25 15.48
CA LEU A 194 -10.13 12.29 16.29
C LEU A 194 -8.66 12.69 16.51
N GLY A 195 -8.18 13.75 15.88
CA GLY A 195 -6.76 14.13 15.91
C GLY A 195 -5.85 13.18 15.14
N ILE A 196 -6.39 12.40 14.19
CA ILE A 196 -5.66 11.47 13.32
C ILE A 196 -5.90 11.94 11.87
N PRO A 197 -5.16 12.94 11.39
CA PRO A 197 -5.41 13.52 10.08
C PRO A 197 -5.00 12.59 8.95
N ILE A 198 -5.67 12.73 7.81
CA ILE A 198 -5.37 12.00 6.57
C ILE A 198 -4.32 12.79 5.81
N ARG A 199 -3.17 12.16 5.55
CA ARG A 199 -2.04 12.76 4.83
C ARG A 199 -2.28 12.78 3.32
N ASP A 200 -2.82 11.68 2.81
CA ASP A 200 -3.15 11.54 1.39
C ASP A 200 -4.18 10.41 1.20
N HIS A 201 -4.77 10.38 0.01
CA HIS A 201 -5.51 9.25 -0.51
C HIS A 201 -5.00 8.90 -1.91
N LEU A 202 -4.43 7.71 -2.06
CA LEU A 202 -3.84 7.25 -3.32
C LEU A 202 -4.79 6.31 -4.07
N VAL A 203 -5.02 6.62 -5.35
CA VAL A 203 -5.70 5.73 -6.29
C VAL A 203 -4.66 5.03 -7.15
N ILE A 204 -4.45 3.73 -6.93
CA ILE A 204 -3.37 2.95 -7.52
C ILE A 204 -3.85 2.10 -8.70
N THR A 205 -3.03 2.03 -9.75
CA THR A 205 -3.22 1.12 -10.88
C THR A 205 -1.91 0.42 -11.23
N ALA A 206 -1.97 -0.55 -12.15
CA ALA A 206 -0.76 -1.17 -12.71
C ALA A 206 0.17 -0.18 -13.43
N ARG A 207 -0.33 0.99 -13.86
CA ARG A 207 0.40 1.94 -14.72
C ARG A 207 0.87 3.19 -13.99
N GLY A 208 0.36 3.46 -12.80
CA GLY A 208 0.62 4.67 -12.04
C GLY A 208 -0.40 4.89 -10.95
N PHE A 209 -0.39 6.07 -10.35
CA PHE A 209 -1.31 6.45 -9.30
C PHE A 209 -1.72 7.91 -9.41
N THR A 210 -2.79 8.26 -8.68
CA THR A 210 -3.20 9.64 -8.42
C THR A 210 -3.12 9.90 -6.93
N SER A 211 -2.57 11.05 -6.54
CA SER A 211 -2.65 11.59 -5.18
C SER A 211 -3.79 12.58 -5.08
N MET A 212 -4.76 12.30 -4.21
CA MET A 212 -5.89 13.19 -3.97
C MET A 212 -5.46 14.45 -3.21
N ALA A 213 -4.40 14.39 -2.39
CA ALA A 213 -3.80 15.58 -1.80
C ALA A 213 -3.19 16.50 -2.86
N ALA A 214 -2.47 15.94 -3.86
CA ALA A 214 -1.91 16.72 -4.96
C ALA A 214 -3.00 17.35 -5.85
N GLN A 215 -4.17 16.73 -5.95
CA GLN A 215 -5.34 17.27 -6.65
C GLN A 215 -6.16 18.26 -5.80
N GLY A 216 -5.80 18.49 -4.54
CA GLY A 216 -6.49 19.42 -3.65
C GLY A 216 -7.77 18.88 -3.00
N HIS A 217 -8.00 17.57 -3.06
CA HIS A 217 -9.13 16.91 -2.37
C HIS A 217 -8.81 16.59 -0.90
N VAL A 218 -7.53 16.57 -0.51
CA VAL A 218 -7.05 16.43 0.87
C VAL A 218 -6.15 17.63 1.19
N PRO A 219 -6.32 18.31 2.33
CA PRO A 219 -5.44 19.41 2.72
C PRO A 219 -3.99 18.96 2.90
N GLN A 220 -3.04 19.77 2.44
CA GLN A 220 -1.63 19.51 2.66
C GLN A 220 -1.24 19.82 4.11
N LEU A 221 -0.96 18.77 4.87
CA LEU A 221 -0.45 18.89 6.24
C LEU A 221 1.03 19.26 6.19
N ARG A 222 1.41 20.41 6.77
CA ARG A 222 2.82 20.81 6.82
C ARG A 222 3.54 19.99 7.88
N HIS A 223 4.85 19.80 7.71
CA HIS A 223 5.70 18.96 8.56
C HIS A 223 5.80 19.40 10.05
N GLY A 224 5.06 20.43 10.50
CA GLY A 224 5.01 20.91 11.89
C GLY A 224 3.62 20.91 12.55
N ASP A 225 2.54 20.59 11.83
CA ASP A 225 1.18 20.73 12.38
C ASP A 225 0.83 19.63 13.40
N SER A 226 1.62 18.55 13.47
CA SER A 226 1.45 17.45 14.42
C SER A 226 2.16 17.66 15.77
N GLU A 227 3.00 18.68 15.93
CA GLU A 227 3.67 18.95 17.23
C GLU A 227 2.69 19.42 18.31
N GLY A 228 1.56 20.03 17.93
CA GLY A 228 0.49 20.41 18.86
C GLY A 228 -0.27 19.22 19.46
N ALA A 229 -0.25 18.04 18.82
CA ALA A 229 -0.93 16.83 19.30
C ALA A 229 -0.03 15.93 20.16
N LEU A 230 1.30 16.17 20.17
CA LEU A 230 2.29 15.28 20.78
C LEU A 230 2.57 15.57 22.27
N ALA A 231 1.88 16.51 22.91
CA ALA A 231 2.12 16.87 24.31
C ALA A 231 1.54 15.88 25.35
N CYS A 232 0.66 14.95 24.95
CA CYS A 232 0.07 13.99 25.89
C CYS A 232 0.06 12.56 25.31
N SER A 233 1.15 11.83 25.51
CA SER A 233 1.11 10.36 25.52
C SER A 233 0.89 9.89 26.96
N PRO A 234 -0.33 9.52 27.39
CA PRO A 234 -0.48 8.86 28.67
C PRO A 234 0.03 7.43 28.53
N ARG A 235 1.04 7.09 29.33
CA ARG A 235 1.51 5.71 29.50
C ARG A 235 0.44 4.96 30.31
N TRP A 236 -0.52 4.33 29.63
CA TRP A 236 -1.51 3.47 30.29
C TRP A 236 -0.85 2.14 30.67
N SER A 237 -0.50 1.99 31.95
CA SER A 237 -0.14 0.67 32.52
C SER A 237 -1.41 -0.04 32.98
N VAL A 238 -1.65 -1.23 32.43
CA VAL A 238 -2.82 -2.09 32.68
C VAL A 238 -2.60 -2.94 33.94
N ASP A 239 -2.27 -2.33 35.08
CA ASP A 239 -1.98 -3.09 36.31
C ASP A 239 -2.60 -2.56 37.61
N ASP A 240 -3.57 -1.63 37.52
CA ASP A 240 -4.25 -1.13 38.72
C ASP A 240 -5.78 -1.28 38.60
N GLN A 241 -6.24 -2.54 38.64
CA GLN A 241 -7.63 -2.88 38.93
C GLN A 241 -7.70 -3.82 40.12
N ARG A 242 -7.68 -3.26 41.33
CA ARG A 242 -8.35 -3.83 42.49
C ARG A 242 -9.47 -2.88 42.92
N PRO A 243 -10.73 -3.33 43.05
CA PRO A 243 -11.80 -2.48 43.51
C PRO A 243 -11.77 -2.44 45.03
N ASP A 244 -11.28 -1.34 45.62
CA ASP A 244 -11.49 -1.09 47.05
C ASP A 244 -12.89 -0.54 47.28
N ARG A 245 -13.66 -1.30 48.06
CA ARG A 245 -15.00 -0.93 48.53
C ARG A 245 -14.86 0.07 49.68
N HIS A 246 -15.77 1.05 49.71
CA HIS A 246 -16.10 1.95 50.83
C HIS A 246 -15.09 3.09 51.11
N ASN A 247 -15.43 4.34 50.76
CA ASN A 247 -16.12 5.27 51.67
C ASN A 247 -16.22 6.65 50.98
N GLY A 248 -17.40 7.27 51.06
CA GLY A 248 -17.65 8.58 50.46
C GLY A 248 -16.72 9.67 51.00
N ARG A 249 -15.85 10.22 50.14
CA ARG A 249 -15.24 11.54 50.25
C ARG A 249 -14.98 12.09 48.84
N PRO A 250 -15.27 13.37 48.55
CA PRO A 250 -14.94 13.96 47.26
C PRO A 250 -13.42 14.10 47.12
N CYS A 251 -12.87 13.60 46.01
CA CYS A 251 -11.46 13.80 45.66
C CYS A 251 -11.22 15.27 45.30
N THR A 252 -10.67 16.04 46.25
CA THR A 252 -10.04 17.33 45.95
C THR A 252 -8.64 17.07 45.39
N LEU A 253 -8.53 16.96 44.07
CA LEU A 253 -7.24 16.99 43.39
C LEU A 253 -6.76 18.44 43.29
N SER A 254 -5.78 18.76 44.12
CA SER A 254 -5.00 19.99 44.04
C SER A 254 -4.07 19.93 42.83
N CYS A 255 -4.15 20.92 41.96
CA CYS A 255 -3.27 21.08 40.82
C CYS A 255 -2.03 21.88 41.28
N SER A 256 -0.92 21.19 41.53
CA SER A 256 0.38 21.81 41.78
C SER A 256 1.20 21.80 40.49
N SER A 257 1.01 22.82 39.64
CA SER A 257 2.08 23.27 38.75
C SER A 257 1.96 24.76 38.50
N SER A 258 2.97 25.46 38.99
CA SER A 258 3.25 26.87 38.80
C SER A 258 3.71 27.11 37.36
N THR A 259 2.89 27.80 36.56
CA THR A 259 3.22 28.86 35.59
C THR A 259 2.08 28.99 34.57
N CYS A 260 1.11 29.87 34.85
CA CYS A 260 0.26 30.47 33.82
C CYS A 260 0.02 31.92 34.22
N SER A 261 0.70 32.83 33.51
CA SER A 261 0.52 34.26 33.61
C SER A 261 -0.59 34.69 32.64
N GLY A 262 -1.64 35.36 33.17
CA GLY A 262 -2.49 36.33 32.46
C GLY A 262 -3.47 35.80 31.41
N ASP A 263 -4.74 35.61 31.77
CA ASP A 263 -5.81 36.62 31.64
C ASP A 263 -7.15 36.04 32.15
N PRO A 264 -8.00 36.80 32.89
CA PRO A 264 -9.26 36.28 33.43
C PRO A 264 -10.33 36.14 32.34
N CYS A 265 -10.96 34.96 32.29
CA CYS A 265 -12.11 34.67 31.44
C CYS A 265 -13.36 35.42 31.95
N PRO A 266 -14.16 36.08 31.09
CA PRO A 266 -15.33 36.84 31.53
C PRO A 266 -16.48 35.91 31.95
N THR A 267 -16.94 36.04 33.18
CA THR A 267 -18.16 35.40 33.67
C THR A 267 -19.38 36.17 33.17
N THR A 268 -20.17 35.56 32.28
CA THR A 268 -21.56 35.98 32.04
C THR A 268 -22.46 35.43 33.14
N PRO A 269 -23.33 36.23 33.77
CA PRO A 269 -24.29 35.75 34.75
C PRO A 269 -25.44 35.00 34.05
N MET A 270 -25.90 33.91 34.69
CA MET A 270 -27.15 33.23 34.32
C MET A 270 -28.33 34.10 34.78
N GLU A 271 -29.23 34.44 33.87
CA GLU A 271 -30.58 34.91 34.19
C GLU A 271 -31.49 33.70 34.45
N GLU A 272 -32.45 33.93 35.35
CA GLU A 272 -33.35 32.99 36.04
C GLU A 272 -34.33 32.20 35.16
#